data_AF-A0A3N5M9G6-F1
#
_entry.id   AF-A0A3N5M9G6-F1
#
_cell.length_a   1.000
_cell.length_b   1.000
_cell.length_c   1.000
_cell.angle_alpha   90.00
_cell.angle_beta   90.00
_cell.angle_gamma   90.00
#
_symmetry.space_group_name_H-M   'P 1'
#
loop_
_entity.id
_entity.type
_entity.pdbx_description
1 polymer ?
#
loop_
_entity_poly.entity_id
_entity_poly.type
_entity_poly.pdbx_seq_one_letter_code
_entity_poly.pdbx_strand_id
1 'polypeptide(L)'
;MEPGAYSSGGEVCPTCGANIGSGNHRTNCPVCGASLVENIAPVTEEQRIALSELAESANERLEKAGAESAEQSFGLGCALGALPLLAAIFILFITGVFNLIMALITLVTASLVLAGIATLASSFAKARTVRETYRSVIGPEIDTFLNSQQLARTQFEKLVYELLPEESPLRAYRLVQPPPNMPLKQE
;
A
#
# COMPACT_ATOMS: atom_id res chain seq x y z
N MET A 1 20.33 -28.46 -39.66
CA MET A 1 21.54 -27.76 -39.19
C MET A 1 21.08 -26.48 -38.51
N GLU A 2 20.99 -26.53 -37.18
CA GLU A 2 21.06 -25.35 -36.30
C GLU A 2 22.52 -24.81 -36.28
N PRO A 3 22.76 -23.59 -35.78
CA PRO A 3 22.82 -23.34 -34.31
C PRO A 3 21.92 -22.13 -33.93
N GLY A 4 21.23 -22.06 -32.79
CA GLY A 4 21.60 -22.48 -31.44
C GLY A 4 21.87 -21.24 -30.57
N ALA A 5 20.88 -20.35 -30.39
CA ALA A 5 21.01 -19.15 -29.55
C ALA A 5 20.65 -19.45 -28.10
N TYR A 6 21.60 -20.00 -27.34
CA TYR A 6 21.51 -20.09 -25.87
C TYR A 6 21.79 -18.70 -25.28
N SER A 7 20.73 -18.06 -24.74
CA SER A 7 20.84 -16.90 -23.87
C SER A 7 21.58 -17.31 -22.60
N SER A 8 22.82 -16.85 -22.45
CA SER A 8 23.63 -17.04 -21.26
C SER A 8 23.19 -16.01 -20.20
N GLY A 9 22.23 -16.41 -19.37
CA GLY A 9 21.82 -15.66 -18.18
C GLY A 9 22.95 -15.65 -17.15
N GLY A 10 23.79 -14.62 -17.18
CA GLY A 10 24.75 -14.35 -16.10
C GLY A 10 24.00 -13.78 -14.90
N GLU A 11 24.23 -14.35 -13.72
CA GLU A 11 23.71 -13.82 -12.46
C GLU A 11 24.31 -12.43 -12.21
N VAL A 12 23.47 -11.40 -12.14
CA VAL A 12 23.90 -10.03 -11.85
C VAL A 12 23.74 -9.74 -10.36
N CYS A 13 24.68 -9.00 -9.78
CA CYS A 13 24.63 -8.62 -8.38
C CYS A 13 23.40 -7.73 -8.11
N PRO A 14 22.52 -8.07 -7.17
CA PRO A 14 21.31 -7.29 -6.89
C PRO A 14 21.64 -5.92 -6.26
N THR A 15 22.81 -5.78 -5.64
CA THR A 15 23.20 -4.54 -4.96
C THR A 15 23.89 -3.53 -5.87
N CYS A 16 24.65 -3.98 -6.88
CA CYS A 16 25.46 -3.09 -7.72
C CYS A 16 25.34 -3.33 -9.23
N GLY A 17 24.57 -4.33 -9.66
CA GLY A 17 24.37 -4.66 -11.08
C GLY A 17 25.59 -5.28 -11.78
N ALA A 18 26.68 -5.57 -11.05
CA ALA A 18 27.86 -6.20 -11.64
C ALA A 18 27.55 -7.65 -12.09
N ASN A 19 27.99 -8.02 -13.29
CA ASN A 19 27.83 -9.37 -13.81
C ASN A 19 28.76 -10.34 -13.06
N ILE A 20 28.17 -11.30 -12.36
CA ILE A 20 28.88 -12.32 -11.58
C ILE A 20 28.84 -13.58 -12.44
N GLY A 21 29.92 -13.83 -13.18
CA GLY A 21 29.97 -14.96 -14.11
C GLY A 21 29.49 -16.27 -13.47
N SER A 22 28.65 -17.01 -14.22
CA SER A 22 27.84 -18.19 -13.86
C SER A 22 28.61 -19.43 -13.33
N GLY A 23 29.75 -19.27 -12.68
CA GLY A 23 30.58 -20.38 -12.20
C GLY A 23 31.43 -20.05 -10.97
N ASN A 24 31.12 -18.97 -10.24
CA ASN A 24 31.88 -18.59 -9.06
C ASN A 24 31.03 -18.83 -7.80
N HIS A 25 31.40 -19.85 -7.00
CA HIS A 25 30.94 -20.03 -5.62
C HIS A 25 31.52 -18.94 -4.70
N ARG A 26 31.38 -17.66 -5.06
CA ARG A 26 31.82 -16.53 -4.25
C ARG A 26 30.70 -16.15 -3.31
N THR A 27 30.98 -16.18 -2.02
CA THR A 27 30.04 -15.77 -0.99
C THR A 27 29.76 -14.28 -1.04
N ASN A 28 30.68 -13.48 -1.57
CA ASN A 28 30.59 -12.02 -1.65
C ASN A 28 30.85 -11.50 -3.07
N CYS A 29 30.20 -10.40 -3.44
CA CYS A 29 30.43 -9.69 -4.68
C CYS A 29 31.83 -9.04 -4.66
N PRO A 30 32.68 -9.27 -5.67
CA PRO A 30 34.02 -8.69 -5.71
C PRO A 30 34.05 -7.18 -5.97
N VAL A 31 32.92 -6.61 -6.43
CA VAL A 31 32.82 -5.18 -6.77
C VAL A 31 32.32 -4.36 -5.59
N CYS A 32 31.27 -4.81 -4.91
CA CYS A 32 30.65 -4.07 -3.81
C CYS A 32 30.78 -4.73 -2.44
N GLY A 33 31.32 -5.95 -2.35
CA GLY A 33 31.46 -6.70 -1.10
C GLY A 33 30.15 -7.30 -0.55
N ALA A 34 29.01 -7.11 -1.23
CA ALA A 34 27.72 -7.63 -0.78
C ALA A 34 27.70 -9.17 -0.76
N SER A 35 27.15 -9.78 0.30
CA SER A 35 26.96 -11.23 0.39
C SER A 35 25.98 -11.70 -0.69
N LEU A 36 26.42 -12.60 -1.56
CA LEU A 36 25.66 -13.24 -2.63
C LEU A 36 25.01 -14.54 -2.18
N VAL A 37 25.47 -15.10 -1.06
CA VAL A 37 24.72 -16.17 -0.39
C VAL A 37 23.56 -15.49 0.30
N GLU A 38 22.38 -15.68 -0.27
CA GLU A 38 21.11 -15.51 0.41
C GLU A 38 21.02 -16.59 1.50
N ASN A 39 21.81 -16.42 2.57
CA ASN A 39 21.69 -17.21 3.80
C ASN A 39 20.40 -16.76 4.48
N ILE A 40 19.28 -17.18 3.91
CA ILE A 40 18.02 -17.26 4.64
C ILE A 40 18.24 -18.42 5.61
N ALA A 41 18.79 -18.12 6.79
CA ALA A 41 18.63 -19.03 7.92
C ALA A 41 17.13 -19.34 8.02
N PRO A 42 16.72 -20.61 8.12
CA PRO A 42 15.31 -20.94 8.25
C PRO A 42 14.76 -20.19 9.46
N VAL A 43 13.78 -19.32 9.23
CA VAL A 43 13.05 -18.61 10.28
C VAL A 43 12.56 -19.66 11.26
N THR A 44 12.92 -19.52 12.54
CA THR A 44 12.43 -20.46 13.55
C THR A 44 10.92 -20.31 13.68
N GLU A 45 10.20 -21.37 14.08
CA GLU A 45 8.73 -21.31 14.17
C GLU A 45 8.26 -20.19 15.13
N GLU A 46 9.03 -19.94 16.19
CA GLU A 46 8.82 -18.82 17.12
C GLU A 46 8.97 -17.45 16.43
N GLN A 47 9.99 -17.29 15.58
CA GLN A 47 10.18 -16.06 14.79
C GLN A 47 9.07 -15.89 13.75
N ARG A 48 8.59 -16.98 13.15
CA ARG A 48 7.50 -16.95 12.16
C ARG A 48 6.19 -16.50 12.80
N ILE A 49 5.86 -17.01 13.99
CA ILE A 49 4.69 -16.61 14.76
C ILE A 49 4.77 -15.13 15.12
N ALA A 50 5.90 -14.69 15.68
CA ALA A 50 6.06 -13.29 16.08
C ALA A 50 6.03 -12.32 14.88
N LEU A 51 6.58 -12.71 13.73
CA LEU A 51 6.46 -11.93 12.49
C LEU A 51 5.02 -11.89 11.97
N SER A 52 4.29 -13.00 12.06
CA SER A 52 2.89 -13.07 11.63
C SER A 52 1.99 -12.16 12.47
N GLU A 53 2.17 -12.16 13.78
CA GLU A 53 1.44 -11.29 14.72
C GLU A 53 1.79 -9.81 14.48
N LEU A 54 3.07 -9.51 14.22
CA LEU A 54 3.48 -8.15 13.86
C LEU A 54 2.85 -7.70 12.53
N ALA A 55 2.82 -8.57 11.52
CA ALA A 55 2.24 -8.25 10.22
C ALA A 55 0.72 -8.06 10.30
N GLU A 56 0.02 -8.90 11.07
CA GLU A 56 -1.42 -8.82 11.29
C GLU A 56 -1.81 -7.57 12.09
N SER A 57 -1.14 -7.31 13.22
CA SER A 57 -1.38 -6.11 14.01
C SER A 57 -1.05 -4.82 13.25
N ALA A 58 0.02 -4.83 12.44
CA ALA A 58 0.34 -3.71 11.56
C ALA A 58 -0.75 -3.47 10.52
N ASN A 59 -1.28 -4.54 9.93
CA ASN A 59 -2.36 -4.46 8.95
C ASN A 59 -3.64 -3.89 9.56
N GLU A 60 -4.06 -4.39 10.72
CA GLU A 60 -5.24 -3.90 11.44
C GLU A 60 -5.10 -2.42 11.81
N ARG A 61 -3.91 -1.99 12.26
CA ARG A 61 -3.63 -0.58 12.58
C ARG A 61 -3.72 0.32 11.35
N LEU A 62 -3.22 -0.12 10.20
CA LEU A 62 -3.34 0.64 8.95
C LEU A 62 -4.79 0.71 8.47
N GLU A 63 -5.52 -0.39 8.57
CA GLU A 63 -6.93 -0.44 8.19
C GLU A 63 -7.76 0.51 9.05
N LYS A 64 -7.57 0.45 10.37
CA LYS A 64 -8.26 1.33 11.33
C LYS A 64 -7.91 2.80 11.12
N ALA A 65 -6.62 3.13 10.96
CA ALA A 65 -6.19 4.50 10.71
C ALA A 65 -6.75 5.04 9.36
N GLY A 66 -6.81 4.16 8.35
CA GLY A 66 -7.41 4.48 7.06
C GLY A 66 -8.92 4.71 7.15
N ALA A 67 -9.64 3.85 7.88
CA ALA A 67 -11.09 3.96 8.08
C ALA A 67 -11.46 5.22 8.86
N GLU A 68 -10.76 5.52 9.95
CA GLU A 68 -11.00 6.71 10.77
C GLU A 68 -10.79 8.00 9.96
N SER A 69 -9.70 8.07 9.18
CA SER A 69 -9.42 9.21 8.32
C SER A 69 -10.45 9.37 7.19
N ALA A 70 -10.91 8.26 6.62
CA ALA A 70 -11.97 8.23 5.61
C ALA A 70 -13.30 8.74 6.15
N GLU A 71 -13.70 8.33 7.37
CA GLU A 71 -14.93 8.75 8.03
C GLU A 71 -14.91 10.24 8.38
N GLN A 72 -13.80 10.73 8.95
CA GLN A 72 -13.65 12.16 9.26
C GLN A 72 -13.75 13.02 8.00
N SER A 73 -13.09 12.60 6.92
CA SER A 73 -13.12 13.32 5.64
C SER A 73 -14.51 13.31 4.99
N PHE A 74 -15.24 12.19 5.11
CA PHE A 74 -16.62 12.09 4.60
C PHE A 74 -17.58 12.96 5.41
N GLY A 75 -17.49 12.93 6.75
CA GLY A 75 -18.30 13.76 7.63
C GLY A 75 -18.10 15.26 7.37
N LEU A 76 -16.84 15.70 7.23
CA LEU A 76 -16.51 17.07 6.86
C LEU A 76 -17.02 17.42 5.44
N GLY A 77 -16.89 16.51 4.48
CA GLY A 77 -17.39 16.70 3.11
C GLY A 77 -18.90 16.91 3.06
N CYS A 78 -19.68 16.11 3.80
CA CYS A 78 -21.13 16.27 3.91
C CYS A 78 -21.51 17.57 4.62
N ALA A 79 -20.86 17.89 5.75
CA ALA A 79 -21.17 19.10 6.51
C ALA A 79 -20.84 20.38 5.73
N LEU A 80 -19.66 20.46 5.10
CA LEU A 80 -19.24 21.60 4.29
C LEU A 80 -20.03 21.72 2.99
N GLY A 81 -20.44 20.60 2.40
CA GLY A 81 -21.22 20.60 1.18
C GLY A 81 -22.71 20.91 1.39
N ALA A 82 -23.29 20.61 2.56
CA ALA A 82 -24.69 20.94 2.87
C ALA A 82 -24.94 22.44 2.98
N LEU A 83 -23.95 23.20 3.43
CA LEU A 83 -24.02 24.64 3.67
C LEU A 83 -24.31 25.47 2.39
N PRO A 84 -23.56 25.33 1.28
CA PRO A 84 -23.87 26.02 0.02
C PRO A 84 -25.21 25.56 -0.59
N LEU A 85 -25.58 24.30 -0.38
CA LEU A 85 -26.85 23.74 -0.88
C LEU A 85 -28.05 24.38 -0.15
N LEU A 86 -27.98 24.52 1.17
CA LEU A 86 -28.96 25.28 1.97
C LEU A 86 -29.01 26.75 1.57
N ALA A 87 -27.86 27.39 1.34
CA ALA A 87 -27.80 28.79 0.90
C ALA A 87 -28.49 28.99 -0.46
N ALA A 88 -28.26 28.09 -1.43
CA ALA A 88 -28.91 28.15 -2.73
C ALA A 88 -30.44 28.00 -2.64
N ILE A 89 -30.93 27.07 -1.80
CA ILE A 89 -32.36 26.89 -1.54
C ILE A 89 -32.95 28.18 -0.93
N PHE A 90 -32.25 28.79 0.02
CA PHE A 90 -32.71 30.01 0.68
C PHE A 90 -32.82 31.21 -0.28
N ILE A 91 -31.84 31.36 -1.19
CA ILE A 91 -31.88 32.39 -2.25
C ILE A 91 -33.05 32.17 -3.20
N LEU A 92 -33.26 30.93 -3.65
CA LEU A 92 -34.40 30.58 -4.50
C LEU A 92 -35.73 30.88 -3.81
N PHE A 93 -35.81 30.67 -2.49
CA PHE A 93 -37.02 30.93 -1.70
C PHE A 93 -37.36 32.42 -1.67
N ILE A 94 -36.35 33.28 -1.44
CA ILE A 94 -36.54 34.73 -1.42
C ILE A 94 -36.94 35.28 -2.80
N THR A 95 -36.37 34.74 -3.88
CA THR A 95 -36.66 35.22 -5.25
C THR A 95 -38.03 34.82 -5.80
N GLY A 96 -38.77 33.93 -5.11
CA GLY A 96 -40.15 33.58 -5.47
C GLY A 96 -40.31 32.74 -6.75
N VAL A 97 -39.21 32.28 -7.36
CA VAL A 97 -39.19 31.47 -8.60
C VAL A 97 -39.37 29.98 -8.31
N PHE A 98 -40.09 29.63 -7.25
CA PHE A 98 -40.05 28.30 -6.65
C PHE A 98 -40.88 27.26 -7.45
N ASN A 99 -40.27 26.69 -8.49
CA ASN A 99 -40.74 25.45 -9.09
C ASN A 99 -40.26 24.26 -8.25
N LEU A 100 -41.14 23.74 -7.40
CA LEU A 100 -40.85 22.66 -6.46
C LEU A 100 -40.24 21.41 -7.13
N ILE A 101 -40.65 21.11 -8.36
CA ILE A 101 -40.09 20.02 -9.18
C ILE A 101 -38.59 20.26 -9.48
N MET A 102 -38.22 21.46 -9.93
CA MET A 102 -36.83 21.80 -10.26
C MET A 102 -35.94 21.82 -9.01
N ALA A 103 -36.47 22.29 -7.87
CA ALA A 103 -35.78 22.26 -6.60
C ALA A 103 -35.44 20.83 -6.16
N LEU A 104 -36.38 19.90 -6.31
CA LEU A 104 -36.19 18.50 -5.93
C LEU A 104 -35.15 17.80 -6.83
N ILE A 105 -35.22 18.02 -8.15
CA ILE A 105 -34.22 17.48 -9.09
C ILE A 105 -32.83 18.03 -8.76
N THR A 106 -32.72 19.34 -8.52
CA THR A 106 -31.44 19.97 -8.19
C THR A 106 -30.86 19.41 -6.90
N LEU A 107 -31.70 19.20 -5.87
CA LEU A 107 -31.29 18.64 -4.59
C LEU A 107 -30.75 17.22 -4.73
N VAL A 108 -31.44 16.35 -5.48
CA VAL A 108 -31.00 14.97 -5.73
C VAL A 108 -29.70 14.94 -6.54
N THR A 109 -29.60 15.79 -7.57
CA THR A 109 -28.41 15.82 -8.42
C THR A 109 -27.20 16.34 -7.63
N ALA A 110 -27.39 17.39 -6.85
CA ALA A 110 -26.34 17.97 -6.01
C ALA A 110 -25.90 17.00 -4.91
N SER A 111 -26.81 16.25 -4.28
CA SER A 111 -26.44 15.27 -3.26
C SER A 111 -25.63 14.11 -3.85
N LEU A 112 -25.97 13.63 -5.05
CA LEU A 112 -25.18 12.62 -5.76
C LEU A 112 -23.78 13.11 -6.10
N VAL A 113 -23.65 14.34 -6.59
CA VAL A 113 -22.35 14.94 -6.90
C VAL A 113 -21.51 15.11 -5.63
N LEU A 114 -22.11 15.61 -4.54
CA LEU A 114 -21.43 15.71 -3.24
C LEU A 114 -20.95 14.35 -2.75
N ALA A 115 -21.80 13.31 -2.80
CA ALA A 115 -21.44 11.97 -2.37
C ALA A 115 -20.27 11.42 -3.18
N GLY A 116 -20.24 11.66 -4.49
CA GLY A 116 -19.12 11.29 -5.36
C GLY A 116 -17.82 11.98 -4.96
N ILE A 117 -17.86 13.30 -4.77
CA ILE A 117 -16.68 14.08 -4.34
C ILE A 117 -16.20 13.64 -2.95
N ALA A 118 -17.13 13.42 -2.01
CA ALA A 118 -16.81 12.98 -0.65
C ALA A 118 -16.16 11.58 -0.65
N THR A 119 -16.64 10.67 -1.50
CA THR A 119 -16.06 9.32 -1.65
C THR A 119 -14.64 9.39 -2.21
N LEU A 120 -14.41 10.23 -3.23
CA LEU A 120 -13.07 10.47 -3.79
C LEU A 120 -12.12 11.12 -2.76
N ALA A 121 -12.58 12.14 -2.04
CA ALA A 121 -11.78 12.78 -1.01
C ALA A 121 -11.41 11.79 0.11
N SER A 122 -12.36 10.95 0.51
CA SER A 122 -12.19 9.91 1.52
C SER A 122 -11.17 8.85 1.09
N SER A 123 -11.19 8.40 -0.17
CA SER A 123 -10.21 7.43 -0.68
C SER A 123 -8.80 8.01 -0.74
N PHE A 124 -8.65 9.28 -1.13
CA PHE A 124 -7.36 9.98 -1.10
C PHE A 124 -6.84 10.18 0.33
N ALA A 125 -7.71 10.57 1.26
CA ALA A 125 -7.36 10.71 2.66
C ALA A 125 -6.89 9.37 3.25
N LYS A 126 -7.65 8.29 3.01
CA LYS A 126 -7.28 6.93 3.42
C LYS A 126 -5.90 6.54 2.90
N ALA A 127 -5.65 6.71 1.59
CA ALA A 127 -4.38 6.35 0.96
C ALA A 127 -3.19 7.13 1.55
N ARG A 128 -3.37 8.43 1.81
CA ARG A 128 -2.34 9.27 2.38
C ARG A 128 -2.04 8.89 3.82
N THR A 129 -3.08 8.73 4.64
CA THR A 129 -2.95 8.35 6.06
C THR A 129 -2.30 6.99 6.20
N VAL A 130 -2.72 5.98 5.41
CA VAL A 130 -2.10 4.65 5.42
C VAL A 130 -0.61 4.73 5.09
N ARG A 131 -0.21 5.50 4.06
CA ARG A 131 1.20 5.66 3.69
C ARG A 131 2.00 6.41 4.77
N GLU A 132 1.42 7.45 5.36
CA GLU A 132 2.09 8.25 6.39
C GLU A 132 2.26 7.46 7.68
N THR A 133 1.21 6.75 8.14
CA THR A 133 1.26 5.87 9.30
C THR A 133 2.26 4.73 9.08
N TYR A 134 2.32 4.19 7.86
CA TYR A 134 3.37 3.22 7.53
C TYR A 134 4.76 3.83 7.66
N ARG A 135 5.01 5.00 7.06
CA ARG A 135 6.35 5.61 7.08
C ARG A 135 6.78 6.06 8.48
N SER A 136 5.86 6.56 9.29
CA SER A 136 6.16 7.20 10.57
C SER A 136 6.14 6.24 11.77
N VAL A 137 5.32 5.18 11.70
CA VAL A 137 5.09 4.28 12.83
C VAL A 137 5.46 2.84 12.48
N ILE A 138 4.86 2.27 11.44
CA ILE A 138 4.95 0.82 11.20
C ILE A 138 6.29 0.41 10.56
N GLY A 139 6.79 1.17 9.60
CA GLY A 139 8.08 0.96 8.96
C GLY A 139 9.23 0.90 9.98
N PRO A 140 9.41 1.91 10.86
CA PRO A 140 10.45 1.85 11.88
C PRO A 140 10.20 0.75 12.93
N GLU A 141 8.95 0.40 13.23
CA GLU A 141 8.61 -0.71 14.14
C GLU A 141 9.04 -2.06 13.55
N ILE A 142 8.77 -2.29 12.26
CA ILE A 142 9.24 -3.48 11.51
C ILE A 142 10.76 -3.50 11.47
N ASP A 143 11.42 -2.39 11.11
CA ASP A 143 12.88 -2.34 11.04
C ASP A 143 13.53 -2.58 12.41
N THR A 144 12.91 -2.12 13.50
CA THR A 144 13.37 -2.38 14.88
C THR A 144 13.23 -3.86 15.24
N PHE A 145 12.11 -4.50 14.87
CA PHE A 145 11.88 -5.92 15.12
C PHE A 145 12.79 -6.82 14.28
N LEU A 146 13.05 -6.44 13.02
CA LEU A 146 13.98 -7.16 12.16
C LEU A 146 15.42 -7.07 12.68
N ASN A 147 15.83 -5.89 13.15
CA ASN A 147 17.15 -5.70 13.74
C ASN A 147 17.33 -6.46 15.05
N SER A 148 16.28 -6.56 15.89
CA SER A 148 16.35 -7.30 17.16
C SER A 148 16.43 -8.82 16.94
N GLN A 149 15.83 -9.32 15.86
CA GLN A 149 15.80 -10.74 15.51
C GLN A 149 16.87 -11.16 14.47
N GLN A 150 17.73 -10.23 14.03
CA GLN A 150 18.71 -10.43 12.94
C GLN A 150 18.10 -10.98 11.65
N LEU A 151 16.87 -10.59 11.34
CA LEU A 151 16.14 -11.03 10.16
C LEU A 151 16.35 -10.07 8.98
N ALA A 152 16.53 -10.63 7.79
CA ALA A 152 16.59 -9.85 6.56
C ALA A 152 15.18 -9.36 6.19
N ARG A 153 15.08 -8.11 5.71
CA ARG A 153 13.80 -7.52 5.27
C ARG A 153 13.07 -8.39 4.25
N THR A 154 13.80 -9.02 3.32
CA THR A 154 13.25 -9.93 2.31
C THR A 154 12.46 -11.11 2.89
N GLN A 155 12.79 -11.58 4.10
CA GLN A 155 12.05 -12.66 4.76
C GLN A 155 10.70 -12.18 5.27
N PHE A 156 10.63 -10.96 5.81
CA PHE A 156 9.37 -10.31 6.17
C PHE A 156 8.50 -10.07 4.95
N GLU A 157 9.07 -9.55 3.87
CA GLU A 157 8.31 -9.32 2.63
C GLU A 157 7.72 -10.62 2.11
N LYS A 158 8.52 -11.70 2.06
CA LYS A 158 8.02 -13.03 1.65
C LYS A 158 6.89 -13.53 2.54
N LEU A 159 7.02 -13.37 3.87
CA LEU A 159 5.99 -13.79 4.81
C LEU A 159 4.70 -12.97 4.67
N VAL A 160 4.81 -11.66 4.44
CA VAL A 160 3.67 -10.78 4.19
C VAL A 160 2.91 -11.21 2.93
N TYR A 161 3.62 -11.58 1.86
CA TYR A 161 2.98 -12.07 0.63
C TYR A 161 2.32 -13.44 0.77
N GLU A 162 2.84 -14.30 1.66
CA GLU A 162 2.29 -15.64 1.93
C GLU A 162 1.09 -15.59 2.88
N LEU A 163 1.13 -14.70 3.87
CA LEU A 163 0.17 -14.65 4.97
C LEU A 163 -0.97 -13.66 4.73
N LEU A 164 -0.72 -12.52 4.09
CA LEU A 164 -1.75 -11.48 3.93
C LEU A 164 -2.44 -11.54 2.56
N PRO A 165 -3.78 -11.32 2.53
CA PRO A 165 -4.54 -11.24 1.28
C PRO A 165 -4.11 -10.04 0.42
N GLU A 166 -4.34 -10.10 -0.89
CA GLU A 166 -3.99 -9.01 -1.84
C GLU A 166 -4.62 -7.66 -1.47
N GLU A 167 -5.79 -7.70 -0.83
CA GLU A 167 -6.57 -6.55 -0.37
C GLU A 167 -5.92 -5.80 0.82
N SER A 168 -4.93 -6.39 1.48
CA SER A 168 -4.32 -5.83 2.69
C SER A 168 -3.64 -4.49 2.40
N PRO A 169 -3.81 -3.44 3.23
CA PRO A 169 -3.17 -2.14 3.01
C PRO A 169 -1.65 -2.22 2.80
N LEU A 170 -0.96 -3.20 3.39
CA LEU A 170 0.48 -3.44 3.16
C LEU A 170 0.79 -3.81 1.69
N ARG A 171 -0.06 -4.63 1.05
CA ARG A 171 0.07 -5.04 -0.37
C ARG A 171 -0.61 -4.05 -1.33
N ALA A 172 -1.84 -3.64 -1.03
CA ALA A 172 -2.67 -2.78 -1.87
C ALA A 172 -2.01 -1.41 -2.14
N TYR A 173 -1.32 -0.84 -1.15
CA TYR A 173 -0.61 0.43 -1.32
C TYR A 173 0.85 0.28 -1.74
N ARG A 174 1.30 -0.94 -2.07
CA ARG A 174 2.69 -1.29 -2.43
C ARG A 174 3.71 -0.71 -1.44
N LEU A 175 3.38 -0.81 -0.16
CA LEU A 175 4.26 -0.33 0.91
C LEU A 175 5.44 -1.27 1.13
N VAL A 176 5.28 -2.52 0.71
CA VAL A 176 6.29 -3.57 0.67
C VAL A 176 6.70 -3.83 -0.79
N GLN A 177 8.00 -4.03 -1.06
CA GLN A 177 8.44 -4.36 -2.41
C GLN A 177 8.07 -5.80 -2.75
N PRO A 178 7.63 -6.08 -3.99
CA PRO A 178 7.41 -7.46 -4.41
C PRO A 178 8.75 -8.21 -4.39
N PRO A 179 8.80 -9.44 -3.87
CA PRO A 179 10.02 -10.23 -3.91
C PRO A 179 10.46 -10.40 -5.37
N PRO A 180 11.77 -10.35 -5.67
CA PRO A 180 12.31 -10.25 -7.04
C PRO A 180 11.93 -11.42 -7.98
N ASN A 181 11.29 -12.48 -7.46
CA ASN A 181 11.09 -13.76 -8.13
C ASN A 181 9.60 -14.15 -8.29
N MET A 182 8.63 -13.27 -8.02
CA MET A 182 7.22 -13.60 -8.29
C MET A 182 6.83 -13.25 -9.74
N PRO A 183 6.17 -14.16 -10.48
CA PRO A 183 5.57 -13.81 -11.75
C PRO A 183 4.48 -12.76 -11.48
N LEU A 184 4.67 -11.56 -12.05
CA LEU A 184 3.63 -10.53 -12.13
C LEU A 184 2.39 -11.17 -12.74
N LYS A 185 1.38 -11.43 -11.91
CA LYS A 185 0.04 -11.76 -12.40
C LYS A 185 -0.50 -10.47 -13.02
N GLN A 186 -0.43 -10.39 -14.35
CA GLN A 186 -1.07 -9.33 -15.12
C GLN A 186 -2.58 -9.57 -15.02
N GLU A 187 -3.27 -8.71 -14.27
CA GLU A 187 -4.70 -8.44 -14.46
C GLU A 187 -4.89 -7.30 -15.46
#